data_AF-A0A6V7X8W8-F1
#
_entry.id   AF-A0A6V7X8W8-F1
#
_cell.length_a   1.000
_cell.length_b   1.000
_cell.length_c   1.000
_cell.angle_alpha   90.00
_cell.angle_beta   90.00
_cell.angle_gamma   90.00
#
_symmetry.space_group_name_H-M   'P 1'
#
loop_
_entity.id
_entity.type
_entity.pdbx_description
1 polymer ?
#
loop_
_entity_poly.entity_id
_entity_poly.type
_entity_poly.pdbx_seq_one_letter_code
_entity_poly.pdbx_strand_id
1 'polypeptide(L)'
;MNLLSIILLIFFIIHPLYCLNQMNFGQRKFLNKFNTEIIEDDKKKHSYTEEYLEVPIDHFSYIETRTFKLRYLVNTQYVKTNDAPIFFCVGEEGGAEYDASQLVCFLITLI
;
A
#
# COMPACT_ATOMS: atom_id res chain seq x y z
N MET A 1 -60.79 -7.86 5.47
CA MET A 1 -59.67 -6.95 5.75
C MET A 1 -60.15 -5.53 5.52
N ASN A 2 -59.96 -4.64 6.49
CA ASN A 2 -60.46 -3.26 6.40
C ASN A 2 -59.44 -2.39 5.67
N LEU A 3 -59.89 -1.31 5.03
CA LEU A 3 -59.04 -0.40 4.24
C LEU A 3 -57.79 0.08 5.02
N LEU A 4 -57.94 0.33 6.33
CA LEU A 4 -56.85 0.71 7.22
C LEU A 4 -55.77 -0.38 7.33
N SER A 5 -56.15 -1.67 7.36
CA SER A 5 -55.18 -2.77 7.41
C SER A 5 -54.36 -2.91 6.13
N ILE A 6 -54.92 -2.53 4.98
CA ILE A 6 -54.23 -2.55 3.69
C ILE A 6 -53.20 -1.42 3.61
N ILE A 7 -53.56 -0.23 4.08
CA ILE A 7 -52.66 0.95 4.09
C ILE A 7 -51.44 0.68 4.97
N LEU A 8 -51.62 0.12 6.16
CA LEU A 8 -50.50 -0.20 7.06
C LEU A 8 -49.55 -1.23 6.44
N LEU A 9 -50.06 -2.26 5.78
CA LEU A 9 -49.26 -3.28 5.10
C LEU A 9 -48.37 -2.69 3.99
N ILE A 10 -48.90 -1.73 3.23
CA ILE A 10 -48.14 -1.04 2.18
C ILE A 10 -46.98 -0.23 2.80
N PHE A 11 -47.22 0.48 3.90
CA PHE A 11 -46.16 1.21 4.61
C PHE A 11 -45.07 0.29 5.13
N PHE A 12 -45.43 -0.87 5.70
CA PHE A 12 -44.47 -1.85 6.22
C PHE A 12 -43.63 -2.53 5.13
N ILE A 13 -44.08 -2.56 3.87
CA ILE A 13 -43.33 -3.15 2.76
C ILE A 13 -42.47 -2.11 2.02
N ILE A 14 -42.98 -0.90 1.81
CA ILE A 14 -42.27 0.14 1.05
C ILE A 14 -41.10 0.74 1.85
N HIS A 15 -41.28 0.92 3.17
CA HIS A 15 -40.25 1.52 4.02
C HIS A 15 -38.94 0.70 4.07
N PRO A 16 -38.93 -0.63 4.28
CA PRO A 16 -37.70 -1.42 4.26
C PRO A 16 -37.06 -1.48 2.86
N LEU A 17 -37.84 -1.47 1.78
CA LEU A 17 -37.30 -1.41 0.41
C LEU A 17 -36.60 -0.08 0.12
N TYR A 18 -37.13 1.02 0.65
CA TYR A 18 -36.51 2.34 0.54
C TYR A 18 -35.20 2.41 1.36
N CYS A 19 -35.19 1.88 2.58
CA CYS A 19 -33.97 1.79 3.40
C CYS A 19 -32.88 0.93 2.74
N LEU A 20 -33.24 -0.20 2.11
CA LEU A 20 -32.29 -1.07 1.42
C LEU A 20 -31.63 -0.39 0.22
N ASN A 21 -32.39 0.41 -0.54
CA ASN A 21 -31.84 1.20 -1.65
C ASN A 21 -30.85 2.27 -1.18
N GLN A 22 -31.06 2.88 -0.02
CA GLN A 22 -30.10 3.84 0.55
C GLN A 22 -28.80 3.17 1.03
N MET A 23 -28.88 1.98 1.66
CA MET A 23 -27.69 1.20 2.04
C MET A 23 -26.84 0.82 0.82
N ASN A 24 -27.48 0.36 -0.26
CA ASN A 24 -26.79 0.01 -1.51
C ASN A 24 -26.07 1.21 -2.15
N PHE A 25 -26.64 2.42 -2.06
CA PHE A 25 -26.02 3.62 -2.60
C PHE A 25 -24.79 4.06 -1.80
N GLY A 26 -24.88 4.03 -0.47
CA GLY A 26 -23.75 4.36 0.42
C GLY A 26 -22.55 3.42 0.23
N GLN A 27 -22.82 2.11 0.15
CA GLN A 27 -21.79 1.11 -0.12
C GLN A 27 -21.17 1.28 -1.50
N ARG A 28 -21.96 1.57 -2.54
CA ARG A 28 -21.44 1.83 -3.90
C ARG A 28 -20.52 3.05 -3.94
N LYS A 29 -20.87 4.13 -3.24
CA LYS A 29 -20.03 5.34 -3.18
C LYS A 29 -18.70 5.08 -2.47
N PHE A 30 -18.73 4.28 -1.40
CA PHE A 30 -17.53 3.83 -0.70
C PHE A 30 -16.67 2.94 -1.61
N LEU A 31 -17.23 1.86 -2.15
CA LEU A 31 -16.52 0.95 -3.07
C LEU A 31 -15.92 1.66 -4.28
N ASN A 32 -16.64 2.62 -4.88
CA ASN A 32 -16.12 3.41 -5.98
C ASN A 32 -14.94 4.29 -5.56
N LYS A 33 -14.97 4.85 -4.34
CA LYS A 33 -13.85 5.64 -3.79
C LYS A 33 -12.62 4.77 -3.55
N PHE A 34 -12.78 3.58 -2.95
CA PHE A 34 -11.69 2.62 -2.78
C PHE A 34 -11.13 2.16 -4.13
N ASN A 35 -11.99 1.85 -5.10
CA ASN A 35 -11.54 1.45 -6.43
C ASN A 35 -10.76 2.57 -7.13
N THR A 36 -11.17 3.83 -7.02
CA THR A 36 -10.40 4.94 -7.58
C THR A 36 -9.06 5.15 -6.89
N GLU A 37 -8.98 5.00 -5.57
CA GLU A 37 -7.72 5.11 -4.82
C GLU A 37 -6.74 3.96 -5.17
N ILE A 38 -7.24 2.72 -5.30
CA ILE A 38 -6.44 1.56 -5.75
C ILE A 38 -5.96 1.76 -7.21
N ILE A 39 -6.82 2.26 -8.10
CA ILE A 39 -6.45 2.52 -9.51
C ILE A 39 -5.43 3.66 -9.64
N GLU A 40 -5.48 4.67 -8.77
CA GLU A 40 -4.48 5.75 -8.75
C GLU A 40 -3.14 5.30 -8.16
N ASP A 41 -3.16 4.42 -7.15
CA ASP A 41 -1.95 3.83 -6.57
C ASP A 41 -1.25 2.88 -7.56
N ASP A 42 -2.01 2.03 -8.26
CA ASP A 42 -1.50 1.17 -9.34
C ASP A 42 -0.89 1.98 -10.51
N LYS A 43 -1.36 3.21 -10.74
CA LYS A 43 -0.80 4.11 -11.76
C LYS A 43 0.45 4.84 -11.28
N LYS A 44 0.72 4.87 -9.98
CA LYS A 44 1.92 5.48 -9.43
C LYS A 44 3.07 4.48 -9.56
N LYS A 45 3.59 4.37 -10.78
CA LYS A 45 4.81 3.60 -11.06
C LYS A 45 5.97 4.25 -10.32
N HIS A 46 6.28 3.74 -9.13
CA HIS A 46 7.42 4.17 -8.34
C HIS A 46 8.68 3.95 -9.18
N SER A 47 9.45 5.01 -9.44
CA SER A 47 10.65 4.94 -10.26
C SER A 47 11.83 4.51 -9.39
N TYR A 48 11.95 3.21 -9.15
CA TYR A 48 13.14 2.62 -8.57
C TYR A 48 13.79 1.67 -9.57
N THR A 49 15.11 1.60 -9.55
CA THR A 49 15.89 0.57 -10.24
C THR A 49 16.21 -0.54 -9.26
N GLU A 50 16.06 -1.78 -9.71
CA GLU A 50 16.46 -2.94 -8.95
C GLU A 50 17.91 -3.29 -9.27
N GLU A 51 18.73 -3.41 -8.24
CA GLU A 51 20.15 -3.68 -8.35
C GLU A 51 20.55 -4.79 -7.38
N TYR A 52 21.75 -5.34 -7.57
CA TYR A 52 22.26 -6.47 -6.78
C TYR A 52 23.69 -6.24 -6.31
N LEU A 53 23.94 -6.48 -5.03
CA LEU A 53 25.26 -6.45 -4.42
C LEU A 53 25.71 -7.88 -4.13
N GLU A 54 26.95 -8.23 -4.47
CA GLU A 54 27.54 -9.49 -4.02
C GLU A 54 28.03 -9.34 -2.59
N VAL A 55 27.47 -10.14 -1.68
CA VAL A 55 27.79 -10.11 -0.25
C VAL A 55 28.21 -11.51 0.22
N PRO A 56 29.18 -11.62 1.15
CA PRO A 56 29.52 -12.89 1.78
C PRO A 56 28.30 -13.58 2.41
N ILE A 57 28.22 -14.90 2.29
CA ILE A 57 27.19 -15.69 3.00
C ILE A 57 27.40 -15.61 4.51
N ASP A 58 28.66 -15.58 4.96
CA ASP A 58 29.04 -15.49 6.36
C ASP A 58 30.11 -14.40 6.54
N HIS A 59 29.80 -13.40 7.36
CA HIS A 59 30.71 -12.29 7.66
C HIS A 59 31.57 -12.54 8.91
N PHE A 60 31.31 -13.62 9.65
CA PHE A 60 31.96 -13.96 10.90
C PHE A 60 33.00 -15.07 10.75
N SER A 61 33.02 -15.75 9.60
CA SER A 61 34.00 -16.78 9.25
C SER A 61 34.92 -16.30 8.14
N TYR A 62 36.22 -16.56 8.28
CA TYR A 62 37.23 -16.24 7.26
C TYR A 62 37.47 -17.39 6.27
N ILE A 63 36.86 -18.56 6.48
CA ILE A 63 37.08 -19.76 5.66
C ILE A 63 36.02 -19.88 4.56
N GLU A 64 34.83 -19.34 4.79
CA GLU A 64 33.74 -19.32 3.82
C GLU A 64 33.92 -18.13 2.86
N THR A 65 34.06 -18.42 1.56
CA THR A 65 34.30 -17.40 0.53
C THR A 65 33.13 -17.23 -0.43
N ARG A 66 32.06 -18.02 -0.28
CA ARG A 66 30.89 -17.94 -1.15
C ARG A 66 30.13 -16.65 -0.88
N THR A 67 29.56 -16.10 -1.95
CA THR A 67 28.73 -14.91 -1.92
C THR A 67 27.31 -15.22 -2.39
N PHE A 68 26.38 -14.31 -2.07
CA PHE A 68 25.05 -14.28 -2.66
C PHE A 68 24.73 -12.87 -3.16
N LYS A 69 23.72 -12.77 -4.02
CA LYS A 69 23.25 -11.49 -4.56
C LYS A 69 22.19 -10.91 -3.62
N LEU A 70 22.55 -9.87 -2.88
CA LEU A 70 21.63 -9.07 -2.09
C LEU A 70 20.94 -8.05 -2.99
N ARG A 71 19.64 -8.22 -3.18
CA ARG A 71 18.80 -7.29 -3.95
C ARG A 71 18.58 -6.00 -3.18
N TYR A 72 18.65 -4.85 -3.84
CA TYR A 72 18.29 -3.55 -3.28
C TYR A 72 17.61 -2.68 -4.34
N LEU A 73 16.84 -1.69 -3.88
CA LEU A 73 16.12 -0.76 -4.73
C LEU A 73 16.74 0.63 -4.60
N VAL A 74 17.01 1.29 -5.73
CA VAL A 74 17.60 2.63 -5.77
C VAL A 74 16.63 3.59 -6.42
N ASN A 75 16.47 4.76 -5.80
CA ASN A 75 15.80 5.90 -6.43
C ASN A 75 16.71 7.12 -6.36
N THR A 76 17.17 7.58 -7.52
CA THR A 76 18.02 8.76 -7.67
C THR A 76 17.27 10.00 -8.15
N GLN A 77 15.95 9.94 -8.33
CA GLN A 77 15.13 11.01 -8.91
C GLN A 77 15.30 12.36 -8.20
N TYR A 78 15.56 12.35 -6.89
CA TYR A 78 15.66 13.55 -6.05
C TYR A 78 17.10 13.92 -5.67
N VAL A 79 18.09 13.16 -6.13
CA VAL A 79 19.50 13.43 -5.89
C VAL A 79 19.93 14.61 -6.76
N LYS A 80 20.27 15.75 -6.14
CA LYS A 80 20.63 17.00 -6.86
C LYS A 80 22.13 17.20 -7.02
N THR A 81 22.93 16.62 -6.13
CA THR A 81 24.38 16.79 -6.06
C THR A 81 25.02 15.49 -5.57
N ASN A 82 26.32 15.32 -5.81
CA ASN A 82 27.07 14.15 -5.35
C ASN A 82 27.22 14.11 -3.82
N ASP A 83 27.09 15.26 -3.15
CA ASP A 83 27.15 15.39 -1.69
C ASP A 83 25.77 15.30 -1.01
N ALA A 84 24.72 14.91 -1.76
CA ALA A 84 23.39 14.74 -1.19
C ALA A 84 23.36 13.55 -0.22
N PRO A 85 22.59 13.64 0.88
CA PRO A 85 22.47 12.53 1.82
C PRO A 85 21.82 11.31 1.17
N ILE A 86 22.27 10.13 1.57
CA ILE A 86 21.67 8.85 1.17
C ILE A 86 20.61 8.49 2.21
N PHE A 87 19.38 8.26 1.74
CA PHE A 87 18.34 7.65 2.55
C PHE A 87 18.43 6.14 2.37
N PHE A 88 18.88 5.45 3.42
CA PHE A 88 19.08 4.02 3.42
C PHE A 88 18.05 3.35 4.31
N CYS A 89 17.13 2.59 3.71
CA CYS A 89 16.17 1.77 4.43
C CYS A 89 16.73 0.37 4.62
N VAL A 90 16.65 -0.14 5.85
CA VAL A 90 17.02 -1.52 6.16
C VAL A 90 15.77 -2.37 5.98
N GLY A 91 15.82 -3.33 5.06
CA GLY A 91 14.68 -4.23 4.84
C GLY A 91 14.41 -5.10 6.08
N GLU A 92 13.13 -5.25 6.42
CA GLU A 92 12.66 -6.16 7.47
C GLU A 92 12.21 -7.52 6.89
N GLU A 93 11.46 -8.30 7.68
CA GLU A 93 10.89 -9.60 7.30
C GLU A 93 9.78 -9.45 6.25
N GLY A 94 10.18 -9.28 4.99
CA GLY A 94 9.24 -9.14 3.89
C GLY A 94 9.94 -8.92 2.55
N GLY A 95 9.16 -8.86 1.47
CA GLY A 95 9.69 -8.47 0.18
C GLY A 95 10.02 -6.98 0.16
N ALA A 96 11.15 -6.59 -0.42
CA ALA A 96 11.57 -5.18 -0.53
C ALA A 96 10.51 -4.26 -1.18
N GLU A 97 9.64 -4.81 -2.03
CA GLU A 97 8.53 -4.07 -2.65
C GLU A 97 7.43 -3.69 -1.66
N TYR A 98 7.18 -4.54 -0.65
CA TYR A 98 6.18 -4.28 0.39
C TYR A 98 6.59 -3.05 1.21
N ASP A 99 7.86 -2.99 1.58
CA ASP A 99 8.43 -1.94 2.42
C ASP A 99 8.66 -0.63 1.66
N ALA A 100 9.03 -0.69 0.37
CA ALA A 100 9.17 0.50 -0.48
C ALA A 100 7.88 1.33 -0.61
N SER A 101 6.71 0.71 -0.40
CA SER A 101 5.40 1.37 -0.39
C SER A 101 5.02 1.99 0.97
N GLN A 102 5.72 1.63 2.04
CA GLN A 102 5.48 2.09 3.42
C GLN A 102 6.69 2.88 3.92
N LEU A 103 6.92 4.08 3.36
CA LEU A 103 7.87 5.04 3.91
C LEU A 103 7.57 5.33 5.39
N VAL A 104 8.24 4.63 6.32
CA VAL A 104 8.37 5.04 7.72
C VAL A 104 9.84 5.26 8.01
N CYS A 105 10.25 6.50 7.80
CA CYS A 105 11.56 7.04 8.12
C CYS A 105 11.85 6.97 9.63
N PHE A 106 13.10 6.67 9.99
CA PHE A 106 13.74 7.32 11.13
C PHE A 106 14.80 8.30 10.64
N LEU A 107 14.58 9.58 10.97
CA LEU A 107 15.54 10.65 10.86
C LEU A 107 16.77 10.29 11.71
N ILE A 108 17.93 10.10 11.08
CA ILE A 108 19.19 10.45 11.72
C ILE A 108 19.78 11.60 10.90
N THR A 109 19.30 12.80 11.21
CA THR A 109 20.13 13.99 11.10
C THR A 109 21.14 13.90 12.25
N LEU A 110 22.36 13.49 11.96
CA LEU A 110 23.49 13.81 12.82
C LEU A 110 24.20 14.99 12.17
N ILE A 111 24.11 16.10 12.90
CA ILE A 111 24.95 17.30 12.82
C ILE A 111 26.42 16.88 12.81
#